data_AF-A0A1A7Z9M3-F1
#
_entry.id   AF-A0A1A7Z9M3-F1
#
_cell.length_a   1.000
_cell.length_b   1.000
_cell.length_c   1.000
_cell.angle_alpha   90.00
_cell.angle_beta   90.00
_cell.angle_gamma   90.00
#
_symmetry.space_group_name_H-M   'P 1'
#
loop_
_entity.id
_entity.type
_entity.pdbx_description
1 polymer ?
#
loop_
_entity_poly.entity_id
_entity_poly.type
_entity_poly.pdbx_seq_one_letter_code
_entity_poly.pdbx_strand_id
1 'polypeptide(L)'
;MSCLWQDGGLFTFGDGSWGQLGHGSTNNELLPRRVLELMGTEVSQVACGRHHTLALVPSSSMVYAFGCNSQGQLGTGILGDARSPFPIKTSFLSGNLQRETKQYMVIKIICGGDHSFLLYSNEQNSINPVDFRVINISKSLSPINYERLNSWRLKLMYNTDSSVANDIVIQLSSAACWNASFLDQSDDTHFKTNPKIPGIDLNSVRVLFECLSKPAFSGLLEQASTSFESLLIPQLPRSPPDVEAMRIYLILSEYPALQDSKNYIRLTIPLAMAILRLDTNPSKVLDNWWCFVDGNVFTRMVDTYKSIVVFMLTGGKTLLVPVFYDNYFLATLQLLEKLHKVNLKANHVEYSHFYIPDVTSLVDIQEDYLKWFLSKAEIKVGSSPSQSDFPSVNLCAFPFILNAQAKTTMLQTDAELQMQMAVSGANLHNVFMLLTLEPHLARNPYLVLHVRRNHLVSDTLRELTMYTDVDLKKPLKVIFDGEEAVDAGGVTKEFFLLLLKELMDPVYGMFTHYKDSNLLWFSDTCFVEQNWFHLIGVICGLAI
;
A
#
# COMPACT_ATOMS: atom_id res chain seq x y z
N MET A 1 -6.95 34.69 14.94
CA MET A 1 -7.73 33.48 14.59
C MET A 1 -8.72 33.17 15.71
N SER A 2 -9.83 32.52 15.39
CA SER A 2 -10.86 32.13 16.35
C SER A 2 -11.43 30.75 16.01
N CYS A 3 -11.78 29.96 17.02
CA CYS A 3 -12.49 28.70 16.86
C CYS A 3 -13.61 28.57 17.91
N LEU A 4 -14.65 27.81 17.55
CA LEU A 4 -15.76 27.47 18.43
C LEU A 4 -15.66 26.00 18.82
N TRP A 5 -15.88 25.72 20.09
CA TRP A 5 -15.97 24.35 20.60
C TRP A 5 -17.42 23.84 20.51
N GLN A 6 -17.62 22.53 20.65
CA GLN A 6 -18.94 21.90 20.46
C GLN A 6 -20.02 22.44 21.41
N ASP A 7 -19.62 22.86 22.62
CA ASP A 7 -20.47 23.50 23.63
C ASP A 7 -20.76 24.99 23.37
N GLY A 8 -20.25 25.57 22.27
CA GLY A 8 -20.36 26.98 21.95
C GLY A 8 -19.31 27.87 22.65
N GLY A 9 -18.30 27.28 23.29
CA GLY A 9 -17.19 28.03 23.86
C GLY A 9 -16.32 28.71 22.79
N LEU A 10 -16.09 30.02 22.92
CA LEU A 10 -15.23 30.79 22.03
C LEU A 10 -13.77 30.78 22.49
N PHE A 11 -12.88 30.38 21.58
CA PHE A 11 -11.43 30.42 21.76
C PHE A 11 -10.79 31.31 20.70
N THR A 12 -9.83 32.14 21.10
CA THR A 12 -9.13 33.07 20.22
C THR A 12 -7.62 32.97 20.46
N PHE A 13 -6.84 33.11 19.39
CA PHE A 13 -5.38 33.03 19.40
C PHE A 13 -4.76 33.73 18.18
N GLY A 14 -3.46 34.02 18.26
CA GLY A 14 -2.66 34.73 17.26
C GLY A 14 -2.34 36.15 17.69
N ASP A 15 -2.39 37.07 16.73
CA ASP A 15 -2.16 38.50 16.95
C ASP A 15 -3.29 39.14 17.77
N GLY A 16 -2.92 39.81 18.86
CA GLY A 16 -3.80 40.54 19.76
C GLY A 16 -3.51 42.03 19.85
N SER A 17 -2.67 42.58 18.97
CA SER A 17 -2.17 43.97 19.04
C SER A 17 -3.28 45.04 19.18
N TRP A 18 -4.49 44.76 18.70
CA TRP A 18 -5.65 45.65 18.76
C TRP A 18 -6.76 45.18 19.71
N GLY A 19 -6.50 44.15 20.52
CA GLY A 19 -7.50 43.55 21.41
C GLY A 19 -8.49 42.62 20.70
N GLN A 20 -8.23 42.24 19.43
CA GLN A 20 -9.12 41.39 18.63
C GLN A 20 -9.25 39.95 19.14
N LEU A 21 -8.53 39.61 20.20
CA LEU A 21 -8.67 38.31 20.88
C LEU A 21 -9.71 38.35 22.00
N GLY A 22 -10.07 39.52 22.53
CA GLY A 22 -11.12 39.64 23.54
C GLY A 22 -10.72 39.22 24.96
N HIS A 23 -9.42 39.17 25.27
CA HIS A 23 -8.89 38.74 26.57
C HIS A 23 -8.62 39.90 27.54
N GLY A 24 -9.18 41.09 27.29
CA GLY A 24 -8.94 42.30 28.07
C GLY A 24 -7.52 42.88 27.93
N SER A 25 -6.73 42.39 26.97
CA SER A 25 -5.33 42.80 26.74
C SER A 25 -5.02 42.93 25.25
N THR A 26 -3.86 43.51 24.93
CA THR A 26 -3.32 43.59 23.56
C THR A 26 -2.18 42.59 23.31
N ASN A 27 -2.09 41.55 24.14
CA ASN A 27 -1.04 40.55 24.04
C ASN A 27 -1.39 39.51 22.97
N ASN A 28 -0.36 38.99 22.31
CA ASN A 28 -0.49 37.85 21.41
C ASN A 28 -0.68 36.56 22.21
N GLU A 29 -1.49 35.66 21.69
CA GLU A 29 -1.74 34.35 22.29
C GLU A 29 -1.28 33.26 21.32
N LEU A 30 -0.22 32.53 21.65
CA LEU A 30 0.32 31.49 20.75
C LEU A 30 -0.56 30.24 20.70
N LEU A 31 -1.36 30.01 21.75
CA LEU A 31 -2.24 28.85 21.90
C LEU A 31 -3.70 29.32 22.04
N PRO A 32 -4.69 28.51 21.60
CA PRO A 32 -6.10 28.80 21.81
C PRO A 32 -6.41 29.10 23.28
N ARG A 33 -6.85 30.32 23.56
CA ARG A 33 -7.29 30.76 24.89
C ARG A 33 -8.78 31.05 24.88
N ARG A 34 -9.51 30.55 25.88
CA ARG A 34 -10.95 30.79 26.02
C ARG A 34 -11.23 32.25 26.36
N VAL A 35 -12.21 32.85 25.69
CA VAL A 35 -12.69 34.20 26.00
C VAL A 35 -13.60 34.13 27.22
N LEU A 36 -13.06 34.46 28.39
CA LEU A 36 -13.74 34.26 29.68
C LEU A 36 -15.02 35.08 29.84
N GLU A 37 -15.10 36.26 29.23
CA GLU A 37 -16.28 37.13 29.31
C GLU A 37 -17.51 36.57 28.61
N LEU A 38 -17.31 35.63 27.67
CA LEU A 38 -18.39 34.89 27.01
C LEU A 38 -18.60 33.49 27.61
N MET A 39 -17.95 33.19 28.74
CA MET A 39 -18.12 31.91 29.42
C MET A 39 -19.56 31.76 29.93
N GLY A 40 -20.17 30.60 29.69
CA GLY A 40 -21.57 30.34 30.03
C GLY A 40 -22.57 30.83 28.99
N THR A 41 -22.12 31.53 27.95
CA THR A 41 -22.92 31.80 26.74
C THR A 41 -22.56 30.83 25.63
N GLU A 42 -23.55 30.48 24.84
CA GLU A 42 -23.39 29.56 23.71
C GLU A 42 -23.21 30.38 22.42
N VAL A 43 -21.96 30.50 21.96
CA VAL A 43 -21.64 31.21 20.72
C VAL A 43 -21.81 30.26 19.54
N SER A 44 -22.63 30.64 18.55
CA SER A 44 -22.89 29.79 17.36
C SER A 44 -22.17 30.27 16.09
N GLN A 45 -21.81 31.55 16.04
CA GLN A 45 -21.07 32.12 14.91
C GLN A 45 -19.96 33.02 15.42
N VAL A 46 -18.83 32.97 14.71
CA VAL A 46 -17.72 33.89 14.87
C VAL A 46 -17.29 34.39 13.50
N ALA A 47 -17.01 35.68 13.38
CA ALA A 47 -16.46 36.29 12.18
C ALA A 47 -15.25 37.14 12.56
N CYS A 48 -14.14 36.98 11.83
CA CYS A 48 -12.92 37.75 12.04
C CYS A 48 -12.70 38.70 10.87
N GLY A 49 -12.53 39.99 11.17
CA GLY A 49 -12.02 40.98 10.22
C GLY A 49 -10.50 41.11 10.33
N ARG A 50 -9.94 42.21 9.82
CA ARG A 50 -8.48 42.45 9.86
C ARG A 50 -7.95 42.59 11.29
N HIS A 51 -8.63 43.41 12.10
CA HIS A 51 -8.23 43.73 13.48
C HIS A 51 -9.43 43.71 14.46
N HIS A 52 -10.51 42.99 14.14
CA HIS A 52 -11.68 42.88 15.01
C HIS A 52 -12.35 41.52 14.87
N THR A 53 -13.17 41.15 15.85
CA THR A 53 -13.91 39.90 15.88
C THR A 53 -15.34 40.14 16.34
N LEU A 54 -16.29 39.46 15.70
CA LEU A 54 -17.68 39.40 16.07
C LEU A 54 -18.05 38.00 16.55
N ALA A 55 -18.89 37.91 17.58
CA ALA A 55 -19.43 36.67 18.10
C ALA A 55 -20.96 36.80 18.28
N LEU A 56 -21.72 35.83 17.77
CA LEU A 56 -23.19 35.80 17.91
C LEU A 56 -23.60 34.80 18.98
N VAL A 57 -24.40 35.26 19.94
CA VAL A 57 -25.07 34.44 20.94
C VAL A 57 -26.57 34.34 20.57
N PRO A 58 -27.04 33.21 20.02
CA PRO A 58 -28.40 33.08 19.50
C PRO A 58 -29.49 33.21 20.56
N SER A 59 -29.26 32.67 21.76
CA SER A 59 -30.25 32.64 22.84
C SER A 59 -30.74 34.03 23.24
N SER A 60 -29.86 35.03 23.15
CA SER A 60 -30.16 36.43 23.41
C SER A 60 -30.24 37.30 22.15
N SER A 61 -30.07 36.71 20.95
CA SER A 61 -29.87 37.42 19.68
C SER A 61 -28.85 38.57 19.77
N MET A 62 -27.80 38.39 20.59
CA MET A 62 -26.83 39.44 20.92
C MET A 62 -25.54 39.20 20.15
N VAL A 63 -25.01 40.25 19.54
CA VAL A 63 -23.69 40.23 18.90
C VAL A 63 -22.70 40.94 19.81
N TYR A 64 -21.57 40.29 20.08
CA TYR A 64 -20.45 40.87 20.78
C TYR A 64 -19.36 41.22 19.77
N ALA A 65 -18.75 42.39 19.96
CA ALA A 65 -17.68 42.93 19.13
C ALA A 65 -16.47 43.27 20.00
N PHE A 66 -15.28 42.95 19.52
CA PHE A 66 -14.02 43.33 20.18
C PHE A 66 -12.88 43.46 19.16
N GLY A 67 -11.91 44.30 19.49
CA GLY A 67 -10.75 44.66 18.66
C GLY A 67 -10.68 46.15 18.35
N CYS A 68 -10.03 46.46 17.23
CA CYS A 68 -9.91 47.78 16.65
C CYS A 68 -11.28 48.32 16.25
N ASN A 69 -11.50 49.61 16.53
CA ASN A 69 -12.71 50.35 16.19
C ASN A 69 -12.41 51.72 15.56
N SER A 70 -11.20 51.92 15.03
CA SER A 70 -10.78 53.21 14.47
C SER A 70 -11.63 53.66 13.27
N GLN A 71 -12.32 52.73 12.59
CA GLN A 71 -13.24 52.98 11.49
C GLN A 71 -14.72 52.78 11.88
N GLY A 72 -15.01 52.57 13.17
CA GLY A 72 -16.36 52.23 13.64
C GLY A 72 -16.78 50.78 13.35
N GLN A 73 -15.83 49.90 12.99
CA GLN A 73 -16.09 48.52 12.56
C GLN A 73 -16.72 47.62 13.64
N LEU A 74 -16.66 48.02 14.92
CA LEU A 74 -17.33 47.29 16.00
C LEU A 74 -18.84 47.58 16.05
N GLY A 75 -19.32 48.66 15.42
CA GLY A 75 -20.74 48.99 15.36
C GLY A 75 -21.37 49.36 16.71
N THR A 76 -20.57 49.70 17.73
CA THR A 76 -21.05 50.00 19.10
C THR A 76 -21.61 51.42 19.25
N GLY A 77 -21.48 52.26 18.21
CA GLY A 77 -21.85 53.68 18.25
C GLY A 77 -20.86 54.56 19.03
N ILE A 78 -19.76 53.99 19.53
CA ILE A 78 -18.68 54.68 20.22
C ILE A 78 -17.41 54.53 19.40
N LEU A 79 -16.61 55.60 19.28
CA LEU A 79 -15.27 55.52 18.70
C LEU A 79 -14.30 55.12 19.81
N GLY A 80 -13.73 53.93 19.70
CA GLY A 80 -12.79 53.38 20.69
C GLY A 80 -12.67 51.87 20.60
N ASP A 81 -11.44 51.38 20.63
CA ASP A 81 -11.12 49.95 20.58
C ASP A 81 -11.66 49.24 21.83
N ALA A 82 -12.11 47.99 21.66
CA ALA A 82 -12.63 47.18 22.76
C ALA A 82 -11.77 45.94 22.93
N ARG A 83 -11.02 45.83 24.03
CA ARG A 83 -10.12 44.69 24.29
C ARG A 83 -10.84 43.45 24.82
N SER A 84 -12.13 43.58 25.05
CA SER A 84 -13.03 42.69 25.77
C SER A 84 -14.36 42.66 25.01
N PRO A 85 -15.01 41.49 24.81
CA PRO A 85 -16.33 41.38 24.21
C PRO A 85 -17.33 42.45 24.65
N PHE A 86 -17.63 43.37 23.73
CA PHE A 86 -18.57 44.44 23.97
C PHE A 86 -19.91 44.15 23.25
N PRO A 87 -21.06 44.16 23.94
CA PRO A 87 -22.34 43.90 23.31
C PRO A 87 -22.74 45.05 22.38
N ILE A 88 -23.05 44.73 21.13
CA ILE A 88 -23.59 45.67 20.16
C ILE A 88 -25.06 45.92 20.50
N LYS A 89 -25.37 47.13 20.98
CA LYS A 89 -26.75 47.53 21.26
C LYS A 89 -27.53 47.65 19.95
N THR A 90 -28.53 46.80 19.74
CA THR A 90 -29.42 46.83 18.56
C THR A 90 -30.38 48.02 18.55
N SER A 91 -30.38 48.87 19.59
CA SER A 91 -31.22 50.07 19.70
C SER A 91 -30.98 51.11 18.59
N PHE A 92 -29.87 51.02 17.85
CA PHE A 92 -29.59 51.91 16.71
C PHE A 92 -30.45 51.62 15.46
N LEU A 93 -31.12 50.47 15.39
CA LEU A 93 -32.08 50.15 14.32
C LEU A 93 -33.47 50.74 14.57
N SER A 94 -33.75 51.18 15.80
CA SER A 94 -34.99 51.86 16.19
C SER A 94 -34.95 53.38 15.99
N GLY A 95 -34.04 53.86 15.14
CA GLY A 95 -34.03 55.26 14.69
C GLY A 95 -35.32 55.58 13.92
N ASN A 96 -36.19 56.38 14.54
CA ASN A 96 -37.38 57.02 13.95
C ASN A 96 -38.51 56.16 13.37
N LEU A 97 -38.44 54.83 13.43
CA LEU A 97 -39.58 53.96 13.14
C LEU A 97 -40.38 53.68 14.41
N GLN A 98 -40.99 54.72 14.98
CA GLN A 98 -42.16 54.51 15.84
C GLN A 98 -43.34 54.10 14.96
N ARG A 99 -43.43 52.82 14.64
CA ARG A 99 -44.66 52.07 14.32
C ARG A 99 -44.27 50.62 14.13
N GLU A 100 -44.79 49.77 15.01
CA GLU A 100 -44.64 48.31 15.08
C GLU A 100 -43.45 47.80 15.88
N THR A 101 -43.76 47.19 17.02
CA THR A 101 -42.95 46.29 17.84
C THR A 101 -42.56 45.04 17.05
N LYS A 102 -41.75 45.18 15.99
CA LYS A 102 -41.18 44.05 15.26
C LYS A 102 -39.80 43.76 15.81
N GLN A 103 -39.66 42.60 16.47
CA GLN A 103 -38.40 42.13 17.02
C GLN A 103 -37.59 41.53 15.86
N TYR A 104 -36.42 42.11 15.56
CA TYR A 104 -35.53 41.61 14.52
C TYR A 104 -34.50 40.67 15.13
N MET A 105 -34.28 39.50 14.52
CA MET A 105 -33.23 38.55 14.93
C MET A 105 -32.06 38.58 13.96
N VAL A 106 -30.84 38.50 14.50
CA VAL A 106 -29.61 38.37 13.69
C VAL A 106 -29.49 36.94 13.18
N ILE A 107 -29.50 36.77 11.85
CA ILE A 107 -29.34 35.46 11.20
C ILE A 107 -27.87 35.11 11.00
N LYS A 108 -27.06 36.10 10.58
CA LYS A 108 -25.68 35.88 10.15
C LYS A 108 -24.80 37.09 10.44
N ILE A 109 -23.60 36.83 10.93
CA ILE A 109 -22.54 37.82 11.09
C ILE A 109 -21.47 37.65 10.00
N ILE A 110 -20.99 38.76 9.44
CA ILE A 110 -19.96 38.78 8.39
C ILE A 110 -18.99 39.92 8.68
N CYS A 111 -17.70 39.64 8.62
CA CYS A 111 -16.64 40.65 8.72
C CYS A 111 -15.93 40.79 7.38
N GLY A 112 -15.74 42.02 6.92
CA GLY A 112 -14.74 42.39 5.93
C GLY A 112 -13.43 42.80 6.62
N GLY A 113 -12.53 43.46 5.89
CA GLY A 113 -11.27 43.97 6.46
C GLY A 113 -11.53 44.92 7.64
N ASP A 114 -12.15 46.06 7.34
CA ASP A 114 -12.46 47.13 8.31
C ASP A 114 -13.96 47.41 8.39
N HIS A 115 -14.81 46.44 8.02
CA HIS A 115 -16.27 46.57 7.98
C HIS A 115 -16.94 45.35 8.60
N SER A 116 -18.11 45.56 9.18
CA SER A 116 -18.95 44.52 9.78
C SER A 116 -20.36 44.59 9.21
N PHE A 117 -20.93 43.45 8.85
CA PHE A 117 -22.29 43.33 8.35
C PHE A 117 -23.08 42.33 9.19
N LEU A 118 -24.31 42.71 9.51
CA LEU A 118 -25.28 41.87 10.21
C LEU A 118 -26.50 41.66 9.32
N LEU A 119 -26.85 40.41 9.05
CA LEU A 119 -28.05 40.06 8.32
C LEU A 119 -29.20 39.81 9.31
N TYR A 120 -30.31 40.52 9.16
CA TYR A 120 -31.49 40.40 10.01
C TYR A 120 -32.66 39.76 9.27
N SER A 121 -33.52 39.04 10.01
CA SER A 121 -34.85 38.64 9.54
C SER A 121 -35.93 39.07 10.51
N ASN A 122 -37.10 39.36 9.95
CA ASN A 122 -38.33 39.58 10.70
C ASN A 122 -38.94 38.24 11.14
N GLU A 123 -39.67 38.24 12.25
CA GLU A 123 -40.30 37.03 12.83
C GLU A 123 -41.27 36.32 11.88
N GLN A 124 -41.88 37.04 10.93
CA GLN A 124 -42.81 36.45 9.94
C GLN A 124 -42.17 35.38 9.04
N ASN A 125 -40.83 35.35 8.91
CA ASN A 125 -40.11 34.34 8.13
C ASN A 125 -39.36 33.30 8.97
N SER A 126 -39.45 33.35 10.32
CA SER A 126 -38.85 32.41 11.30
C SER A 126 -37.59 31.66 10.82
N ILE A 127 -36.56 32.37 10.36
CA ILE A 127 -35.27 31.77 10.00
C ILE A 127 -34.40 31.80 11.25
N ASN A 128 -34.13 30.63 11.82
CA ASN A 128 -33.18 30.51 12.93
C ASN A 128 -31.79 31.00 12.51
N PRO A 129 -31.01 31.61 13.42
CA PRO A 129 -29.62 31.95 13.14
C PRO A 129 -28.86 30.75 12.62
N VAL A 130 -27.98 30.98 11.63
CA VAL A 130 -27.17 29.89 11.07
C VAL A 130 -26.26 29.34 12.17
N ASP A 131 -26.54 28.13 12.64
CA ASP A 131 -25.67 27.45 13.57
C ASP A 131 -24.75 26.52 12.78
N PHE A 132 -23.47 26.87 12.68
CA PHE A 132 -22.49 26.06 11.97
C PHE A 132 -22.15 24.75 12.70
N ARG A 133 -22.67 24.55 13.92
CA ARG A 133 -22.54 23.30 14.69
C ARG A 133 -23.62 22.29 14.30
N VAL A 134 -24.76 22.74 13.79
CA VAL A 134 -25.82 21.86 13.28
C VAL A 134 -25.53 21.55 11.81
N ILE A 135 -25.06 20.33 11.55
CA ILE A 135 -24.74 19.87 10.19
C ILE A 135 -26.03 19.82 9.39
N ASN A 136 -26.11 20.63 8.33
CA ASN A 136 -27.23 20.55 7.40
C ASN A 136 -27.13 19.25 6.60
N ILE A 137 -28.02 18.29 6.88
CA ILE A 137 -28.07 16.98 6.23
C ILE A 137 -28.23 17.09 4.70
N SER A 138 -28.84 18.18 4.19
CA SER A 138 -28.93 18.41 2.74
C SER A 138 -27.58 18.71 2.07
N LYS A 139 -26.56 19.07 2.84
CA LYS A 139 -25.18 19.32 2.41
C LYS A 139 -24.19 18.28 2.95
N SER A 140 -24.67 17.24 3.64
CA SER A 140 -23.81 16.20 4.18
C SER A 140 -23.44 15.19 3.09
N LEU A 141 -22.37 14.43 3.34
CA LEU A 141 -22.05 13.24 2.56
C LEU A 141 -23.26 12.32 2.48
N SER A 142 -23.49 11.74 1.31
CA SER A 142 -24.57 10.80 1.07
C SER A 142 -24.07 9.37 1.29
N PRO A 143 -24.34 8.73 2.45
CA PRO A 143 -23.98 7.34 2.65
C PRO A 143 -24.80 6.45 1.70
N ILE A 144 -24.14 5.40 1.21
CA ILE A 144 -24.65 4.39 0.31
C ILE A 144 -25.09 3.20 1.18
N ASN A 145 -26.39 3.05 1.34
CA ASN A 145 -27.00 1.94 2.07
C ASN A 145 -28.04 1.24 1.19
N TYR A 146 -28.61 0.15 1.69
CA TYR A 146 -29.60 -0.64 0.96
C TYR A 146 -30.82 0.19 0.53
N GLU A 147 -31.37 1.02 1.42
CA GLU A 147 -32.54 1.85 1.14
C GLU A 147 -32.28 2.79 -0.04
N ARG A 148 -31.08 3.39 -0.07
CA ARG A 148 -30.65 4.31 -1.12
C ARG A 148 -30.40 3.59 -2.44
N LEU A 149 -29.74 2.42 -2.42
CA LEU A 149 -29.61 1.57 -3.61
C LEU A 149 -30.97 1.19 -4.17
N ASN A 150 -31.93 0.81 -3.31
CA ASN A 150 -33.27 0.46 -3.75
C ASN A 150 -34.03 1.66 -4.32
N SER A 151 -33.85 2.85 -3.74
CA SER A 151 -34.40 4.10 -4.27
C SER A 151 -33.83 4.42 -5.66
N TRP A 152 -32.51 4.34 -5.84
CA TRP A 152 -31.87 4.54 -7.15
C TRP A 152 -32.31 3.50 -8.17
N ARG A 153 -32.43 2.22 -7.76
CA ARG A 153 -32.94 1.14 -8.62
C ARG A 153 -34.34 1.49 -9.14
N LEU A 154 -35.25 1.88 -8.26
CA LEU A 154 -36.60 2.28 -8.65
C LEU A 154 -36.57 3.52 -9.56
N LYS A 155 -35.76 4.54 -9.23
CA LYS A 155 -35.62 5.74 -10.06
C LYS A 155 -35.10 5.42 -11.47
N LEU A 156 -34.10 4.55 -11.60
CA LEU A 156 -33.58 4.12 -12.91
C LEU A 156 -34.58 3.27 -13.70
N MET A 157 -35.49 2.57 -13.04
CA MET A 157 -36.53 1.79 -13.71
C MET A 157 -37.67 2.66 -14.25
N TYR A 158 -38.06 3.73 -13.52
CA TYR A 158 -39.23 4.54 -13.86
C TYR A 158 -38.91 5.89 -14.52
N ASN A 159 -37.70 6.43 -14.35
CA ASN A 159 -37.29 7.71 -14.96
C ASN A 159 -36.17 7.48 -15.98
N THR A 160 -36.39 7.97 -17.21
CA THR A 160 -35.38 8.03 -18.29
C THR A 160 -34.56 9.31 -18.28
N ASP A 161 -34.71 10.16 -17.27
CA ASP A 161 -34.00 11.44 -17.18
C ASP A 161 -32.51 11.23 -16.92
N SER A 162 -31.67 11.76 -17.83
CA SER A 162 -30.22 11.69 -17.74
C SER A 162 -29.64 12.40 -16.50
N SER A 163 -30.37 13.38 -15.95
CA SER A 163 -29.98 14.09 -14.73
C SER A 163 -29.91 13.17 -13.51
N VAL A 164 -30.88 12.28 -13.34
CA VAL A 164 -30.94 11.34 -12.21
C VAL A 164 -29.82 10.31 -12.30
N ALA A 165 -29.54 9.82 -13.50
CA ALA A 165 -28.42 8.91 -13.73
C ALA A 165 -27.07 9.59 -13.41
N ASN A 166 -26.89 10.85 -13.82
CA ASN A 166 -25.69 11.62 -13.50
C ASN A 166 -25.51 11.85 -12.00
N ASP A 167 -26.59 12.17 -11.27
CA ASP A 167 -26.53 12.33 -9.81
C ASP A 167 -26.10 11.04 -9.10
N ILE A 168 -26.58 9.88 -9.57
CA ILE A 168 -26.18 8.57 -9.06
C ILE A 168 -24.69 8.32 -9.34
N VAL A 169 -24.21 8.61 -10.55
CA VAL A 169 -22.80 8.47 -10.93
C VAL A 169 -21.90 9.37 -10.07
N ILE A 170 -22.31 10.61 -9.79
CA ILE A 170 -21.56 11.52 -8.89
C ILE A 170 -21.44 10.92 -7.48
N GLN A 171 -22.50 10.29 -6.97
CA GLN A 171 -22.48 9.68 -5.63
C GLN A 171 -21.65 8.38 -5.62
N LEU A 172 -21.76 7.53 -6.64
CA LEU A 172 -20.98 6.30 -6.78
C LEU A 172 -19.49 6.55 -7.06
N SER A 173 -19.13 7.67 -7.68
CA SER A 173 -17.73 8.05 -7.94
C SER A 173 -17.04 8.76 -6.77
N SER A 174 -17.77 9.07 -5.69
CA SER A 174 -17.22 9.80 -4.54
C SER A 174 -16.64 8.86 -3.48
N ALA A 175 -15.31 8.90 -3.29
CA ALA A 175 -14.64 8.15 -2.23
C ALA A 175 -15.18 8.47 -0.82
N ALA A 176 -15.58 9.72 -0.60
CA ALA A 176 -16.13 10.16 0.68
C ALA A 176 -17.52 9.55 0.97
N CYS A 177 -18.34 9.34 -0.06
CA CYS A 177 -19.63 8.67 0.09
C CYS A 177 -19.44 7.21 0.52
N TRP A 178 -18.52 6.48 -0.13
CA TRP A 178 -18.17 5.11 0.23
C TRP A 178 -17.59 5.02 1.65
N ASN A 179 -16.64 5.88 2.01
CA ASN A 179 -16.04 5.88 3.34
C ASN A 179 -17.07 6.15 4.45
N ALA A 180 -18.04 7.04 4.20
CA ALA A 180 -19.11 7.36 5.16
C ALA A 180 -20.17 6.25 5.29
N SER A 181 -20.20 5.28 4.38
CA SER A 181 -21.28 4.28 4.30
C SER A 181 -21.14 3.13 5.29
N PHE A 182 -19.92 2.84 5.74
CA PHE A 182 -19.61 1.61 6.49
C PHE A 182 -18.86 1.91 7.78
N LEU A 183 -19.03 3.10 8.35
CA LEU A 183 -18.39 3.48 9.60
C LEU A 183 -18.87 2.55 10.72
N ASP A 184 -17.93 2.07 11.55
CA ASP A 184 -18.26 1.31 12.75
C ASP A 184 -19.03 2.23 13.71
N GLN A 185 -20.12 1.74 14.32
CA GLN A 185 -20.98 2.55 15.18
C GLN A 185 -20.40 2.74 16.59
N SER A 186 -19.08 2.79 16.74
CA SER A 186 -18.44 2.99 18.03
C SER A 186 -18.63 4.43 18.52
N ASP A 187 -18.91 4.59 19.82
CA ASP A 187 -19.24 5.86 20.49
C ASP A 187 -18.14 6.94 20.50
N ASP A 188 -16.97 6.70 19.89
CA ASP A 188 -15.93 7.72 19.77
C ASP A 188 -16.10 8.53 18.48
N THR A 189 -15.81 9.84 18.54
CA THR A 189 -15.99 10.78 17.43
C THR A 189 -15.18 10.46 16.17
N HIS A 190 -14.33 9.43 16.21
CA HIS A 190 -13.42 9.01 15.14
C HIS A 190 -13.60 7.51 14.77
N PHE A 191 -14.66 6.86 15.24
CA PHE A 191 -14.99 5.46 14.89
C PHE A 191 -13.82 4.48 15.13
N LYS A 192 -12.99 4.76 16.14
CA LYS A 192 -11.71 4.10 16.48
C LYS A 192 -10.65 4.06 15.38
N THR A 193 -10.79 4.83 14.30
CA THR A 193 -9.85 4.75 13.18
C THR A 193 -8.46 5.24 13.56
N ASN A 194 -7.48 4.41 13.25
CA ASN A 194 -6.06 4.70 13.47
C ASN A 194 -5.22 3.84 12.50
N PRO A 195 -3.89 4.02 12.44
CA PRO A 195 -3.01 3.23 11.56
C PRO A 195 -3.07 1.70 11.71
N LYS A 196 -3.72 1.17 12.77
CA LYS A 196 -3.91 -0.27 13.02
C LYS A 196 -5.35 -0.73 12.78
N ILE A 197 -6.33 0.13 13.03
CA ILE A 197 -7.76 -0.19 12.95
C ILE A 197 -8.42 0.74 11.92
N PRO A 198 -9.05 0.20 10.86
CA PRO A 198 -9.64 1.04 9.82
C PRO A 198 -10.94 1.75 10.25
N GLY A 199 -11.62 1.25 11.29
CA GLY A 199 -12.88 1.82 11.81
C GLY A 199 -14.04 1.75 10.82
N ILE A 200 -14.08 0.65 10.06
CA ILE A 200 -15.19 0.31 9.16
C ILE A 200 -15.68 -1.10 9.45
N ASP A 201 -16.98 -1.32 9.26
CA ASP A 201 -17.57 -2.65 9.27
C ASP A 201 -17.45 -3.30 7.89
N LEU A 202 -16.42 -4.14 7.73
CA LEU A 202 -16.19 -4.91 6.50
C LEU A 202 -17.33 -5.90 6.19
N ASN A 203 -18.11 -6.35 7.19
CA ASN A 203 -19.27 -7.21 6.92
C ASN A 203 -20.38 -6.42 6.22
N SER A 204 -20.65 -5.19 6.65
CA SER A 204 -21.59 -4.30 5.96
C SER A 204 -21.16 -4.01 4.52
N VAL A 205 -19.86 -3.85 4.25
CA VAL A 205 -19.31 -3.71 2.89
C VAL A 205 -19.69 -4.93 2.04
N ARG A 206 -19.45 -6.14 2.55
CA ARG A 206 -19.73 -7.40 1.86
C ARG A 206 -21.21 -7.57 1.56
N VAL A 207 -22.07 -7.33 2.54
CA VAL A 207 -23.53 -7.46 2.39
C VAL A 207 -24.05 -6.47 1.34
N LEU A 208 -23.53 -5.23 1.33
CA LEU A 208 -23.93 -4.24 0.34
C LEU A 208 -23.50 -4.67 -1.08
N PHE A 209 -22.26 -5.13 -1.25
CA PHE A 209 -21.80 -5.59 -2.56
C PHE A 209 -22.49 -6.87 -3.02
N GLU A 210 -22.77 -7.82 -2.14
CA GLU A 210 -23.58 -8.99 -2.46
C GLU A 210 -24.99 -8.59 -2.90
N CYS A 211 -25.57 -7.58 -2.26
CA CYS A 211 -26.84 -7.01 -2.70
C CYS A 211 -26.73 -6.37 -4.09
N LEU A 212 -25.68 -5.60 -4.36
CA LEU A 212 -25.43 -4.96 -5.64
C LEU A 212 -25.21 -5.99 -6.76
N SER A 213 -24.64 -7.16 -6.44
CA SER A 213 -24.45 -8.27 -7.37
C SER A 213 -25.73 -9.03 -7.72
N LYS A 214 -26.86 -8.79 -7.03
CA LYS A 214 -28.13 -9.45 -7.35
C LYS A 214 -28.65 -8.97 -8.73
N PRO A 215 -29.31 -9.84 -9.52
CA PRO A 215 -29.81 -9.47 -10.85
C PRO A 215 -30.73 -8.23 -10.87
N ALA A 216 -31.46 -7.99 -9.78
CA ALA A 216 -32.32 -6.81 -9.64
C ALA A 216 -31.56 -5.46 -9.66
N PHE A 217 -30.25 -5.47 -9.38
CA PHE A 217 -29.40 -4.28 -9.31
C PHE A 217 -28.37 -4.24 -10.46
N SER A 218 -28.49 -5.06 -11.49
CA SER A 218 -27.51 -5.17 -12.59
C SER A 218 -27.17 -3.83 -13.25
N GLY A 219 -28.17 -2.98 -13.53
CA GLY A 219 -27.94 -1.65 -14.10
C GLY A 219 -27.15 -0.72 -13.17
N LEU A 220 -27.35 -0.83 -11.85
CA LEU A 220 -26.56 -0.08 -10.85
C LEU A 220 -25.15 -0.63 -10.71
N LEU A 221 -24.97 -1.96 -10.80
CA LEU A 221 -23.65 -2.59 -10.78
C LEU A 221 -22.82 -2.16 -11.99
N GLU A 222 -23.42 -2.05 -13.17
CA GLU A 222 -22.76 -1.56 -14.38
C GLU A 222 -22.37 -0.07 -14.26
N GLN A 223 -23.28 0.77 -13.74
CA GLN A 223 -22.98 2.17 -13.45
C GLN A 223 -21.89 2.34 -12.38
N ALA A 224 -21.89 1.51 -11.33
CA ALA A 224 -20.85 1.51 -10.30
C ALA A 224 -19.50 1.10 -10.89
N SER A 225 -19.45 0.03 -11.67
CA SER A 225 -18.23 -0.43 -12.36
C SER A 225 -17.67 0.65 -13.29
N THR A 226 -18.54 1.29 -14.09
CA THR A 226 -18.15 2.39 -14.98
C THR A 226 -17.65 3.60 -14.19
N SER A 227 -18.29 3.92 -13.07
CA SER A 227 -17.86 5.00 -12.17
C SER A 227 -16.50 4.70 -11.52
N PHE A 228 -16.25 3.43 -11.17
CA PHE A 228 -14.98 3.00 -10.60
C PHE A 228 -13.84 3.09 -11.60
N GLU A 229 -14.07 2.58 -12.81
CA GLU A 229 -13.12 2.60 -13.93
C GLU A 229 -12.76 4.04 -14.35
N SER A 230 -13.77 4.88 -14.61
CA SER A 230 -13.57 6.18 -15.27
C SER A 230 -13.30 7.35 -14.31
N LEU A 231 -13.77 7.28 -13.06
CA LEU A 231 -13.75 8.42 -12.13
C LEU A 231 -13.03 8.09 -10.83
N LEU A 232 -13.49 7.09 -10.07
CA LEU A 232 -13.02 6.88 -8.70
C LEU A 232 -11.56 6.39 -8.64
N ILE A 233 -11.23 5.28 -9.29
CA ILE A 233 -9.88 4.67 -9.21
C ILE A 233 -8.79 5.62 -9.73
N PRO A 234 -8.95 6.30 -10.88
CA PRO A 234 -7.95 7.25 -11.37
C PRO A 234 -7.67 8.41 -10.40
N GLN A 235 -8.69 8.87 -9.68
CA GLN A 235 -8.64 10.02 -8.76
C GLN A 235 -8.11 9.68 -7.36
N LEU A 236 -7.84 8.40 -7.06
CA LEU A 236 -7.33 7.99 -5.75
C LEU A 236 -5.98 8.65 -5.44
N PRO A 237 -5.85 9.44 -4.35
CA PRO A 237 -4.65 10.23 -4.09
C PRO A 237 -3.46 9.37 -3.66
N ARG A 238 -2.24 9.78 -4.09
CA ARG A 238 -0.97 9.13 -3.70
C ARG A 238 -0.65 9.29 -2.22
N SER A 239 -0.94 10.48 -1.69
CA SER A 239 -0.86 10.82 -0.27
C SER A 239 -2.22 11.32 0.20
N PRO A 240 -3.10 10.43 0.68
CA PRO A 240 -4.35 10.84 1.28
C PRO A 240 -4.10 11.76 2.48
N PRO A 241 -4.98 12.75 2.73
CA PRO A 241 -4.75 13.76 3.76
C PRO A 241 -4.76 13.20 5.17
N ASP A 242 -5.45 12.08 5.39
CA ASP A 242 -5.56 11.40 6.67
C ASP A 242 -5.82 9.89 6.50
N VAL A 243 -5.61 9.11 7.57
CA VAL A 243 -5.90 7.67 7.62
C VAL A 243 -7.36 7.35 7.32
N GLU A 244 -8.31 8.22 7.66
CA GLU A 244 -9.72 7.97 7.32
C GLU A 244 -9.99 7.87 5.82
N ALA A 245 -9.26 8.65 5.01
CA ALA A 245 -9.39 8.62 3.56
C ALA A 245 -8.92 7.29 2.95
N MET A 246 -8.09 6.52 3.67
CA MET A 246 -7.56 5.23 3.21
C MET A 246 -8.60 4.10 3.19
N ARG A 247 -9.71 4.24 3.92
CA ARG A 247 -10.76 3.19 4.03
C ARG A 247 -11.25 2.73 2.64
N ILE A 248 -11.25 3.63 1.65
CA ILE A 248 -11.70 3.35 0.28
C ILE A 248 -10.91 2.22 -0.39
N TYR A 249 -9.61 2.09 -0.10
CA TYR A 249 -8.78 1.03 -0.67
C TYR A 249 -9.19 -0.35 -0.16
N LEU A 250 -9.60 -0.46 1.11
CA LEU A 250 -10.15 -1.69 1.67
C LEU A 250 -11.53 -2.00 1.10
N ILE A 251 -12.40 -0.99 1.02
CA ILE A 251 -13.75 -1.13 0.46
C ILE A 251 -13.67 -1.63 -0.99
N LEU A 252 -12.84 -1.00 -1.83
CA LEU A 252 -12.68 -1.42 -3.22
C LEU A 252 -12.08 -2.82 -3.35
N SER A 253 -11.21 -3.25 -2.43
CA SER A 253 -10.63 -4.61 -2.44
C SER A 253 -11.67 -5.73 -2.27
N GLU A 254 -12.84 -5.42 -1.69
CA GLU A 254 -13.96 -6.36 -1.51
C GLU A 254 -14.94 -6.37 -2.69
N TYR A 255 -14.70 -5.56 -3.73
CA TYR A 255 -15.63 -5.41 -4.85
C TYR A 255 -15.71 -6.70 -5.71
N PRO A 256 -16.88 -7.36 -5.84
CA PRO A 256 -16.98 -8.68 -6.49
C PRO A 256 -16.55 -8.68 -7.96
N ALA A 257 -16.77 -7.58 -8.68
CA ALA A 257 -16.45 -7.51 -10.11
C ALA A 257 -14.94 -7.56 -10.40
N LEU A 258 -14.09 -7.41 -9.37
CA LEU A 258 -12.63 -7.57 -9.50
C LEU A 258 -12.21 -8.99 -9.90
N GLN A 259 -13.04 -9.99 -9.59
CA GLN A 259 -12.74 -11.41 -9.84
C GLN A 259 -13.04 -11.83 -11.29
N ASP A 260 -13.89 -11.08 -11.99
CA ASP A 260 -14.25 -11.38 -13.39
C ASP A 260 -13.09 -11.01 -14.33
N SER A 261 -12.66 -11.98 -15.13
CA SER A 261 -11.56 -11.82 -16.10
C SER A 261 -11.81 -10.71 -17.11
N LYS A 262 -13.07 -10.37 -17.40
CA LYS A 262 -13.43 -9.27 -18.30
C LYS A 262 -13.00 -7.90 -17.75
N ASN A 263 -12.92 -7.77 -16.44
CA ASN A 263 -12.65 -6.51 -15.74
C ASN A 263 -11.19 -6.36 -15.32
N TYR A 264 -10.32 -7.34 -15.56
CA TYR A 264 -8.92 -7.31 -15.12
C TYR A 264 -8.18 -6.08 -15.66
N ILE A 265 -8.28 -5.82 -16.96
CA ILE A 265 -7.60 -4.71 -17.62
C ILE A 265 -8.23 -3.36 -17.22
N ARG A 266 -9.55 -3.32 -17.07
CA ARG A 266 -10.32 -2.07 -16.87
C ARG A 266 -10.38 -1.60 -15.42
N LEU A 267 -10.35 -2.54 -14.46
CA LEU A 267 -10.69 -2.24 -13.07
C LEU A 267 -9.66 -2.83 -12.10
N THR A 268 -9.39 -4.14 -12.16
CA THR A 268 -8.55 -4.81 -11.14
C THR A 268 -7.08 -4.40 -11.18
N ILE A 269 -6.48 -4.30 -12.38
CA ILE A 269 -5.09 -3.85 -12.54
C ILE A 269 -4.95 -2.33 -12.28
N PRO A 270 -5.85 -1.46 -12.80
CA PRO A 270 -5.85 -0.05 -12.41
C PRO A 270 -5.95 0.19 -10.90
N LEU A 271 -6.76 -0.61 -10.19
CA LEU A 271 -6.80 -0.56 -8.72
C LEU A 271 -5.45 -0.96 -8.11
N ALA A 272 -4.82 -2.03 -8.62
CA ALA A 272 -3.49 -2.45 -8.17
C ALA A 272 -2.44 -1.36 -8.36
N MET A 273 -2.42 -0.72 -9.53
CA MET A 273 -1.55 0.41 -9.82
C MET A 273 -1.82 1.59 -8.88
N ALA A 274 -3.09 1.90 -8.58
CA ALA A 274 -3.45 2.96 -7.65
C ALA A 274 -2.94 2.68 -6.23
N ILE A 275 -3.03 1.42 -5.77
CA ILE A 275 -2.49 0.99 -4.47
C ILE A 275 -0.97 1.08 -4.44
N LEU A 276 -0.28 0.62 -5.49
CA LEU A 276 1.18 0.66 -5.58
C LEU A 276 1.73 2.10 -5.69
N ARG A 277 0.90 3.04 -6.14
CA ARG A 277 1.22 4.47 -6.24
C ARG A 277 1.18 5.21 -4.89
N LEU A 278 0.72 4.57 -3.82
CA LEU A 278 0.65 5.16 -2.49
C LEU A 278 2.05 5.45 -1.93
N ASP A 279 2.18 6.59 -1.25
CA ASP A 279 3.40 6.95 -0.53
C ASP A 279 3.71 5.96 0.60
N THR A 280 4.96 5.96 1.05
CA THR A 280 5.48 4.96 2.01
C THR A 280 4.67 4.85 3.31
N ASN A 281 4.16 5.96 3.84
CA ASN A 281 3.37 5.97 5.08
C ASN A 281 1.95 5.40 4.86
N PRO A 282 1.11 5.93 3.95
CA PRO A 282 -0.17 5.33 3.59
C PRO A 282 -0.08 3.84 3.22
N SER A 283 0.95 3.48 2.45
CA SER A 283 1.19 2.10 2.00
C SER A 283 1.42 1.13 3.17
N LYS A 284 2.12 1.57 4.24
CA LYS A 284 2.31 0.79 5.48
C LYS A 284 1.03 0.66 6.30
N VAL A 285 0.20 1.71 6.32
CA VAL A 285 -1.11 1.66 7.00
C VAL A 285 -1.99 0.58 6.35
N LEU A 286 -2.06 0.58 5.01
CA LEU A 286 -2.82 -0.44 4.28
C LEU A 286 -2.27 -1.86 4.51
N ASP A 287 -0.94 -2.03 4.53
CA ASP A 287 -0.31 -3.33 4.84
C ASP A 287 -0.72 -3.84 6.23
N ASN A 288 -0.74 -2.95 7.23
CA ASN A 288 -1.16 -3.31 8.58
C ASN A 288 -2.63 -3.69 8.62
N TRP A 289 -3.50 -2.96 7.91
CA TRP A 289 -4.92 -3.28 7.87
C TRP A 289 -5.18 -4.61 7.18
N TRP A 290 -4.48 -4.93 6.10
CA TRP A 290 -4.59 -6.23 5.44
C TRP A 290 -4.15 -7.40 6.33
N CYS A 291 -3.28 -7.19 7.32
CA CYS A 291 -2.93 -8.22 8.31
C CYS A 291 -4.11 -8.64 9.20
N PHE A 292 -5.16 -7.83 9.30
CA PHE A 292 -6.34 -8.08 10.14
C PHE A 292 -7.59 -8.47 9.34
N VAL A 293 -7.49 -8.55 8.02
CA VAL A 293 -8.61 -8.96 7.17
C VAL A 293 -8.85 -10.46 7.31
N ASP A 294 -10.11 -10.89 7.16
CA ASP A 294 -10.49 -12.30 7.19
C ASP A 294 -9.71 -13.12 6.15
N GLY A 295 -9.23 -14.31 6.56
CA GLY A 295 -8.43 -15.19 5.71
C GLY A 295 -9.11 -15.50 4.37
N ASN A 296 -10.43 -15.71 4.35
CA ASN A 296 -11.18 -15.95 3.11
C ASN A 296 -11.10 -14.77 2.13
N VAL A 297 -11.12 -13.53 2.62
CA VAL A 297 -11.00 -12.35 1.76
C VAL A 297 -9.58 -12.24 1.24
N PHE A 298 -8.60 -12.47 2.10
CA PHE A 298 -7.20 -12.48 1.72
C PHE A 298 -6.90 -13.54 0.64
N THR A 299 -7.42 -14.77 0.79
CA THR A 299 -7.35 -15.84 -0.22
C THR A 299 -7.93 -15.38 -1.54
N ARG A 300 -9.13 -14.79 -1.55
CA ARG A 300 -9.76 -14.27 -2.78
C ARG A 300 -8.91 -13.20 -3.46
N MET A 301 -8.25 -12.33 -2.70
CA MET A 301 -7.34 -11.32 -3.26
C MET A 301 -6.13 -11.98 -3.93
N VAL A 302 -5.48 -12.93 -3.25
CA VAL A 302 -4.32 -13.66 -3.78
C VAL A 302 -4.70 -14.42 -5.05
N ASP A 303 -5.82 -15.16 -5.03
CA ASP A 303 -6.30 -15.90 -6.20
C ASP A 303 -6.66 -14.98 -7.38
N THR A 304 -7.30 -13.83 -7.12
CA THR A 304 -7.62 -12.86 -8.17
C THR A 304 -6.37 -12.39 -8.90
N TYR A 305 -5.32 -11.99 -8.17
CA TYR A 305 -4.09 -11.52 -8.80
C TYR A 305 -3.27 -12.65 -9.43
N LYS A 306 -3.31 -13.89 -8.88
CA LYS A 306 -2.75 -15.07 -9.57
C LYS A 306 -3.45 -15.33 -10.89
N SER A 307 -4.78 -15.27 -10.93
CA SER A 307 -5.56 -15.42 -12.16
C SER A 307 -5.22 -14.35 -13.19
N ILE A 308 -4.92 -13.12 -12.76
CA ILE A 308 -4.44 -12.06 -13.65
C ILE A 308 -3.07 -12.40 -14.24
N VAL A 309 -2.13 -12.91 -13.44
CA VAL A 309 -0.81 -13.34 -13.95
C VAL A 309 -0.99 -14.43 -15.02
N VAL A 310 -1.82 -15.45 -14.76
CA VAL A 310 -2.11 -16.52 -15.73
C VAL A 310 -2.80 -15.96 -16.98
N PHE A 311 -3.76 -15.05 -16.83
CA PHE A 311 -4.45 -14.38 -17.94
C PHE A 311 -3.46 -13.59 -18.82
N MET A 312 -2.52 -12.86 -18.21
CA MET A 312 -1.51 -12.10 -18.94
C MET A 312 -0.54 -13.01 -19.69
N LEU A 313 -0.15 -14.15 -19.11
CA LEU A 313 0.75 -15.12 -19.74
C LEU A 313 0.09 -15.87 -20.91
N THR A 314 -1.19 -16.20 -20.81
CA THR A 314 -1.92 -17.00 -21.82
C THR A 314 -2.55 -16.18 -22.94
N GLY A 315 -3.13 -15.01 -22.63
CA GLY A 315 -3.95 -14.24 -23.57
C GLY A 315 -3.68 -12.74 -23.59
N GLY A 316 -2.95 -12.18 -22.63
CA GLY A 316 -2.75 -10.73 -22.53
C GLY A 316 -1.90 -10.12 -23.66
N LYS A 317 -0.98 -10.89 -24.26
CA LYS A 317 -0.08 -10.42 -25.32
C LYS A 317 -0.80 -9.99 -26.61
N THR A 318 -2.02 -10.47 -26.85
CA THR A 318 -2.80 -10.13 -28.06
C THR A 318 -3.78 -8.98 -27.84
N LEU A 319 -4.10 -8.67 -26.58
CA LEU A 319 -5.14 -7.70 -26.20
C LEU A 319 -4.60 -6.30 -25.92
N LEU A 320 -3.31 -6.16 -25.61
CA LEU A 320 -2.71 -4.92 -25.16
C LEU A 320 -1.51 -4.51 -26.04
N VAL A 321 -1.36 -3.20 -26.23
CA VAL A 321 -0.15 -2.63 -26.82
C VAL A 321 1.03 -2.95 -25.89
N PRO A 322 2.21 -3.37 -26.41
CA PRO A 322 3.34 -3.85 -25.60
C PRO A 322 3.69 -2.97 -24.39
N VAL A 323 3.69 -1.64 -24.56
CA VAL A 323 4.02 -0.67 -23.50
C VAL A 323 3.09 -0.74 -22.28
N PHE A 324 1.80 -1.01 -22.50
CA PHE A 324 0.85 -1.15 -21.39
C PHE A 324 0.90 -2.53 -20.76
N TYR A 325 1.21 -3.56 -21.56
CA TYR A 325 1.32 -4.93 -21.08
C TYR A 325 2.37 -5.08 -19.98
N ASP A 326 3.61 -4.60 -20.21
CA ASP A 326 4.70 -4.74 -19.25
C ASP A 326 4.41 -4.01 -17.93
N ASN A 327 3.88 -2.79 -18.01
CA ASN A 327 3.50 -2.02 -16.82
C ASN A 327 2.40 -2.72 -16.01
N TYR A 328 1.41 -3.29 -16.69
CA TYR A 328 0.27 -3.95 -16.04
C TYR A 328 0.70 -5.27 -15.41
N PHE A 329 1.56 -6.02 -16.09
CA PHE A 329 2.10 -7.27 -15.61
C PHE A 329 3.01 -7.04 -14.40
N LEU A 330 3.91 -6.04 -14.46
CA LEU A 330 4.75 -5.65 -13.33
C LEU A 330 3.92 -5.21 -12.12
N ALA A 331 2.90 -4.37 -12.32
CA ALA A 331 2.02 -3.93 -11.25
C ALA A 331 1.28 -5.10 -10.58
N THR A 332 0.85 -6.08 -11.37
CA THR A 332 0.20 -7.29 -10.83
C THR A 332 1.16 -8.09 -9.95
N LEU A 333 2.39 -8.32 -10.41
CA LEU A 333 3.41 -9.06 -9.67
C LEU A 333 3.86 -8.33 -8.40
N GLN A 334 4.05 -7.02 -8.47
CA GLN A 334 4.40 -6.18 -7.32
C GLN A 334 3.30 -6.17 -6.26
N LEU A 335 2.03 -6.17 -6.68
CA LEU A 335 0.93 -6.27 -5.71
C LEU A 335 0.86 -7.66 -5.07
N LEU A 336 1.06 -8.73 -5.84
CA LEU A 336 1.21 -10.08 -5.28
C LEU A 336 2.38 -10.15 -4.29
N GLU A 337 3.50 -9.50 -4.58
CA GLU A 337 4.66 -9.42 -3.67
C GLU A 337 4.29 -8.67 -2.38
N LYS A 338 3.51 -7.59 -2.49
CA LYS A 338 3.00 -6.84 -1.33
C LYS A 338 2.08 -7.71 -0.47
N LEU A 339 1.14 -8.45 -1.08
CA LEU A 339 0.30 -9.42 -0.38
C LEU A 339 1.14 -10.53 0.26
N HIS A 340 2.15 -11.03 -0.43
CA HIS A 340 3.06 -12.02 0.12
C HIS A 340 3.77 -11.51 1.40
N LYS A 341 4.28 -10.27 1.37
CA LYS A 341 4.90 -9.62 2.55
C LYS A 341 3.93 -9.42 3.71
N VAL A 342 2.65 -9.14 3.43
CA VAL A 342 1.59 -9.10 4.45
C VAL A 342 1.34 -10.50 5.03
N ASN A 343 1.26 -11.51 4.17
CA ASN A 343 1.05 -12.90 4.59
C ASN A 343 2.19 -13.42 5.48
N LEU A 344 3.44 -13.03 5.25
CA LEU A 344 4.56 -13.38 6.13
C LEU A 344 4.40 -12.85 7.57
N LYS A 345 3.59 -11.81 7.77
CA LYS A 345 3.29 -11.24 9.10
C LYS A 345 2.06 -11.85 9.74
N ALA A 346 1.02 -12.10 8.95
CA ALA A 346 -0.31 -12.49 9.45
C ALA A 346 -0.65 -13.98 9.29
N ASN A 347 0.08 -14.70 8.42
CA ASN A 347 -0.13 -16.12 8.10
C ASN A 347 -1.58 -16.47 7.72
N HIS A 348 -2.19 -15.67 6.84
CA HIS A 348 -3.56 -15.91 6.36
C HIS A 348 -3.67 -17.19 5.51
N VAL A 349 -2.68 -17.45 4.65
CA VAL A 349 -2.63 -18.60 3.75
C VAL A 349 -1.26 -19.27 3.77
N GLU A 350 -1.19 -20.54 3.39
CA GLU A 350 0.08 -21.25 3.26
C GLU A 350 0.97 -20.65 2.16
N TYR A 351 2.29 -20.75 2.34
CA TYR A 351 3.27 -20.26 1.35
C TYR A 351 3.06 -20.89 -0.04
N SER A 352 2.69 -22.18 -0.07
CA SER A 352 2.36 -22.95 -1.27
C SER A 352 1.19 -22.36 -2.07
N HIS A 353 0.27 -21.66 -1.42
CA HIS A 353 -0.90 -21.08 -2.07
C HIS A 353 -0.55 -19.95 -3.05
N PHE A 354 0.62 -19.31 -2.89
CA PHE A 354 1.11 -18.31 -3.84
C PHE A 354 1.67 -18.92 -5.13
N TYR A 355 1.90 -20.23 -5.19
CA TYR A 355 2.42 -20.88 -6.38
C TYR A 355 1.44 -20.83 -7.53
N ILE A 356 1.96 -20.61 -8.73
CA ILE A 356 1.25 -20.80 -9.99
C ILE A 356 1.49 -22.25 -10.44
N PRO A 357 0.48 -23.13 -10.40
CA PRO A 357 0.68 -24.57 -10.60
C PRO A 357 1.33 -24.92 -11.94
N ASP A 358 0.92 -24.25 -13.01
CA ASP A 358 1.33 -24.55 -14.40
C ASP A 358 2.38 -23.57 -14.96
N VAL A 359 3.16 -22.89 -14.10
CA VAL A 359 4.09 -21.87 -14.57
C VAL A 359 5.14 -22.40 -15.56
N THR A 360 5.58 -23.65 -15.40
CA THR A 360 6.58 -24.30 -16.26
C THR A 360 6.07 -24.65 -17.66
N SER A 361 4.75 -24.74 -17.87
CA SER A 361 4.17 -24.95 -19.20
C SER A 361 3.88 -23.62 -19.91
N LEU A 362 3.69 -22.55 -19.13
CA LEU A 362 3.37 -21.22 -19.63
C LEU A 362 4.62 -20.42 -20.03
N VAL A 363 5.73 -20.61 -19.34
CA VAL A 363 6.96 -19.83 -19.52
C VAL A 363 8.17 -20.74 -19.50
N ASP A 364 9.10 -20.50 -20.42
CA ASP A 364 10.43 -21.07 -20.36
C ASP A 364 11.23 -20.40 -19.24
N ILE A 365 11.35 -21.10 -18.11
CA ILE A 365 12.04 -20.63 -16.92
C ILE A 365 13.53 -20.41 -17.19
N GLN A 366 14.15 -21.18 -18.09
CA GLN A 366 15.57 -21.02 -18.40
C GLN A 366 15.80 -19.70 -19.13
N GLU A 367 15.00 -19.42 -20.16
CA GLU A 367 15.09 -18.17 -20.91
C GLU A 367 14.75 -16.95 -20.05
N ASP A 368 13.70 -17.03 -19.23
CA ASP A 368 13.29 -15.96 -18.30
C ASP A 368 14.38 -15.67 -17.25
N TYR A 369 15.03 -16.72 -16.71
CA TYR A 369 16.15 -16.56 -15.78
C TYR A 369 17.34 -15.86 -16.43
N LEU A 370 17.70 -16.25 -17.66
CA LEU A 370 18.81 -15.62 -18.39
C LEU A 370 18.54 -14.14 -18.67
N LYS A 371 17.32 -13.79 -19.11
CA LYS A 371 16.90 -12.38 -19.31
C LYS A 371 16.99 -11.58 -18.01
N TRP A 372 16.52 -12.16 -16.91
CA TRP A 372 16.61 -11.54 -15.59
C TRP A 372 18.07 -11.36 -15.14
N PHE A 373 18.92 -12.36 -15.32
CA PHE A 373 20.33 -12.31 -14.96
C PHE A 373 21.08 -11.24 -15.76
N LEU A 374 20.87 -11.18 -17.08
CA LEU A 374 21.48 -10.20 -17.96
C LEU A 374 21.04 -8.77 -17.62
N SER A 375 19.74 -8.55 -17.36
CA SER A 375 19.26 -7.21 -16.95
C SER A 375 19.89 -6.73 -15.63
N LYS A 376 20.22 -7.64 -14.70
CA LYS A 376 21.01 -7.29 -13.50
C LYS A 376 22.47 -6.96 -13.79
N ALA A 377 23.06 -7.57 -14.82
CA ALA A 377 24.45 -7.34 -15.21
C ALA A 377 24.61 -5.99 -15.94
N GLU A 378 23.67 -5.63 -16.82
CA GLU A 378 23.64 -4.33 -17.51
C GLU A 378 23.52 -3.15 -16.54
N ILE A 379 22.73 -3.29 -15.46
CA ILE A 379 22.61 -2.26 -14.42
C ILE A 379 23.96 -1.96 -13.72
N LYS A 380 24.93 -2.90 -13.73
CA LYS A 380 26.26 -2.72 -13.13
C LYS A 380 27.27 -2.04 -14.06
N VAL A 381 27.04 -2.05 -15.36
CA VAL A 381 27.89 -1.38 -16.35
C VAL A 381 27.13 -0.12 -16.76
N GLY A 382 27.48 1.04 -16.20
CA GLY A 382 26.70 2.29 -16.27
C GLY A 382 26.46 2.90 -17.67
N SER A 383 25.97 2.15 -18.65
CA SER A 383 25.39 2.65 -19.88
C SER A 383 24.01 3.21 -19.61
N SER A 384 23.84 4.49 -19.94
CA SER A 384 22.54 5.18 -19.94
C SER A 384 21.49 4.35 -20.67
N PRO A 385 20.26 4.21 -20.14
CA PRO A 385 19.22 3.48 -20.83
C PRO A 385 18.87 4.21 -22.13
N SER A 386 19.10 3.56 -23.28
CA SER A 386 18.44 3.93 -24.54
C SER A 386 16.93 3.93 -24.29
N GLN A 387 16.25 5.00 -24.71
CA GLN A 387 14.83 5.26 -24.46
C GLN A 387 13.85 4.28 -25.17
N SER A 388 14.27 3.04 -25.46
CA SER A 388 13.46 2.02 -26.12
C SER A 388 13.44 0.66 -25.43
N ASP A 389 14.19 0.45 -24.34
CA ASP A 389 14.26 -0.86 -23.69
C ASP A 389 13.62 -0.78 -22.29
N PHE A 390 12.29 -0.90 -22.25
CA PHE A 390 11.62 -1.22 -20.99
C PHE A 390 12.11 -2.60 -20.54
N PRO A 391 12.50 -2.78 -19.27
CA PRO A 391 12.94 -4.08 -18.79
C PRO A 391 11.78 -5.06 -18.92
N SER A 392 11.94 -6.06 -19.79
CA SER A 392 11.03 -7.20 -19.85
C SER A 392 10.79 -7.73 -18.43
N VAL A 393 9.53 -7.86 -18.06
CA VAL A 393 9.15 -8.25 -16.71
C VAL A 393 9.41 -9.75 -16.55
N ASN A 394 10.44 -10.08 -15.77
CA ASN A 394 10.86 -11.46 -15.57
C ASN A 394 10.19 -12.06 -14.34
N LEU A 395 9.60 -13.25 -14.48
CA LEU A 395 8.97 -13.98 -13.39
C LEU A 395 9.99 -14.45 -12.35
N CYS A 396 11.22 -14.74 -12.77
CA CYS A 396 12.33 -15.11 -11.89
C CYS A 396 12.70 -14.01 -10.87
N ALA A 397 12.27 -12.77 -11.08
CA ALA A 397 12.38 -11.70 -10.08
C ALA A 397 11.45 -11.92 -8.87
N PHE A 398 10.45 -12.79 -8.98
CA PHE A 398 9.43 -13.07 -7.97
C PHE A 398 9.39 -14.57 -7.60
N PRO A 399 10.38 -15.11 -6.85
CA PRO A 399 10.46 -16.56 -6.61
C PRO A 399 9.30 -17.17 -5.81
N PHE A 400 8.52 -16.37 -5.09
CA PHE A 400 7.41 -16.84 -4.26
C PHE A 400 6.22 -17.37 -5.08
N ILE A 401 6.09 -17.00 -6.36
CA ILE A 401 5.06 -17.53 -7.27
C ILE A 401 5.49 -18.81 -7.99
N LEU A 402 6.78 -19.16 -7.96
CA LEU A 402 7.31 -20.33 -8.65
C LEU A 402 7.06 -21.60 -7.83
N ASN A 403 6.51 -22.62 -8.48
CA ASN A 403 6.36 -23.96 -7.90
C ASN A 403 7.74 -24.63 -7.71
N ALA A 404 7.77 -25.79 -7.05
CA ALA A 404 9.03 -26.50 -6.76
C ALA A 404 9.79 -26.89 -8.04
N GLN A 405 9.08 -27.34 -9.08
CA GLN A 405 9.70 -27.73 -10.35
C GLN A 405 10.38 -26.55 -11.04
N ALA A 406 9.70 -25.41 -11.16
CA ALA A 406 10.26 -24.19 -11.74
C ALA A 406 11.48 -23.71 -10.96
N LYS A 407 11.46 -23.78 -9.62
CA LYS A 407 12.60 -23.42 -8.78
C LYS A 407 13.80 -24.35 -9.01
N THR A 408 13.56 -25.65 -9.17
CA THR A 408 14.63 -26.60 -9.51
C THR A 408 15.26 -26.26 -10.86
N THR A 409 14.44 -25.99 -11.89
CA THR A 409 14.95 -25.58 -13.21
C THR A 409 15.73 -24.26 -13.12
N MET A 410 15.22 -23.27 -12.39
CA MET A 410 15.91 -22.00 -12.16
C MET A 410 17.28 -22.18 -11.49
N LEU A 411 17.35 -23.03 -10.45
CA LEU A 411 18.61 -23.34 -9.75
C LEU A 411 19.60 -24.09 -10.64
N GLN A 412 19.11 -25.05 -11.45
CA GLN A 412 19.95 -25.77 -12.41
C GLN A 412 20.52 -24.83 -13.48
N THR A 413 19.70 -23.94 -14.03
CA THR A 413 20.16 -22.93 -15.00
C THR A 413 21.16 -21.96 -14.38
N ASP A 414 20.97 -21.54 -13.13
CA ASP A 414 21.97 -20.71 -12.43
C ASP A 414 23.29 -21.46 -12.20
N ALA A 415 23.24 -22.73 -11.79
CA ALA A 415 24.42 -23.56 -11.59
C ALA A 415 25.21 -23.74 -12.90
N GLU A 416 24.52 -24.09 -14.00
CA GLU A 416 25.12 -24.22 -15.33
C GLU A 416 25.74 -22.90 -15.80
N LEU A 417 25.06 -21.77 -15.60
CA LEU A 417 25.55 -20.44 -15.97
C LEU A 417 26.80 -20.06 -15.18
N GLN A 418 26.78 -20.23 -13.85
CA GLN A 418 27.93 -19.95 -13.00
C GLN A 418 29.13 -20.84 -13.38
N MET A 419 28.87 -22.10 -13.72
CA MET A 419 29.89 -23.03 -14.20
C MET A 419 30.51 -22.57 -15.53
N GLN A 420 29.69 -22.20 -16.51
CA GLN A 420 30.17 -21.66 -17.79
C GLN A 420 30.97 -20.36 -17.61
N MET A 421 30.55 -19.47 -16.70
CA MET A 421 31.28 -18.24 -16.38
C MET A 421 32.65 -18.53 -15.75
N ALA A 422 32.75 -19.52 -14.86
CA ALA A 422 34.02 -19.93 -14.25
C ALA A 422 34.98 -20.56 -15.27
N VAL A 423 34.47 -21.41 -16.18
CA VAL A 423 35.25 -21.98 -17.29
C VAL A 423 35.73 -20.89 -18.25
N SER A 424 34.82 -20.00 -18.67
CA SER A 424 35.15 -18.88 -19.56
C SER A 424 36.20 -17.96 -18.94
N GLY A 425 36.08 -17.66 -17.64
CA GLY A 425 37.08 -16.89 -16.89
C GLY A 425 38.46 -17.55 -16.86
N ALA A 426 38.51 -18.87 -16.65
CA ALA A 426 39.76 -19.63 -16.70
C ALA A 426 40.37 -19.65 -18.12
N ASN A 427 39.54 -19.83 -19.14
CA ASN A 427 39.98 -19.80 -20.54
C ASN A 427 40.50 -18.42 -20.95
N LEU A 428 39.82 -17.34 -20.57
CA LEU A 428 40.26 -15.97 -20.85
C LEU A 428 41.59 -15.67 -20.15
N HIS A 429 41.74 -16.09 -18.88
CA HIS A 429 43.02 -16.03 -18.17
C HIS A 429 44.12 -16.80 -18.90
N ASN A 430 43.82 -18.00 -19.42
CA ASN A 430 44.79 -18.79 -20.17
C ASN A 430 45.20 -18.13 -21.48
N VAL A 431 44.25 -17.54 -22.21
CA VAL A 431 44.55 -16.75 -23.42
C VAL A 431 45.42 -15.55 -23.05
N PHE A 432 45.10 -14.85 -21.95
CA PHE A 432 45.90 -13.73 -21.48
C PHE A 432 47.34 -14.18 -21.12
N MET A 433 47.49 -15.28 -20.38
CA MET A 433 48.81 -15.84 -20.01
C MET A 433 49.61 -16.30 -21.22
N LEU A 434 48.94 -16.81 -22.25
CA LEU A 434 49.57 -17.12 -23.54
C LEU A 434 50.09 -15.85 -24.23
N LEU A 435 49.31 -14.76 -24.20
CA LEU A 435 49.69 -13.47 -24.78
C LEU A 435 50.81 -12.77 -24.00
N THR A 436 50.89 -12.96 -22.67
CA THR A 436 51.98 -12.44 -21.82
C THR A 436 53.22 -13.34 -21.76
N LEU A 437 53.24 -14.45 -22.52
CA LEU A 437 54.32 -15.45 -22.57
C LEU A 437 54.60 -16.13 -21.21
N GLU A 438 53.58 -16.27 -20.37
CA GLU A 438 53.64 -16.97 -19.07
C GLU A 438 52.71 -18.20 -19.03
N PRO A 439 52.87 -19.18 -19.95
CA PRO A 439 51.94 -20.30 -20.09
C PRO A 439 51.90 -21.24 -18.86
N HIS A 440 52.93 -21.17 -18.00
CA HIS A 440 53.03 -21.94 -16.77
C HIS A 440 52.03 -21.49 -15.68
N LEU A 441 51.44 -20.29 -15.81
CA LEU A 441 50.40 -19.77 -14.91
C LEU A 441 48.98 -20.05 -15.42
N ALA A 442 48.83 -20.92 -16.42
CA ALA A 442 47.54 -21.33 -16.94
C ALA A 442 46.73 -22.07 -15.85
N ARG A 443 45.44 -21.75 -15.78
CA ARG A 443 44.46 -22.36 -14.87
C ARG A 443 43.71 -23.47 -15.58
N ASN A 444 43.48 -24.58 -14.88
CA ASN A 444 42.64 -25.64 -15.42
C ASN A 444 41.18 -25.17 -15.51
N PRO A 445 40.48 -25.37 -16.65
CA PRO A 445 39.05 -25.07 -16.76
C PRO A 445 38.16 -26.02 -15.96
N TYR A 446 38.68 -27.17 -15.52
CA TYR A 446 37.96 -28.13 -14.67
C TYR A 446 38.48 -28.09 -13.24
N LEU A 447 37.59 -28.42 -12.29
CA LEU A 447 37.97 -28.78 -10.93
C LEU A 447 38.37 -30.25 -10.94
N VAL A 448 39.67 -30.54 -10.83
CA VAL A 448 40.17 -31.93 -10.94
C VAL A 448 40.52 -32.45 -9.57
N LEU A 449 39.86 -33.52 -9.13
CA LEU A 449 40.18 -34.18 -7.86
C LEU A 449 40.90 -35.49 -8.12
N HIS A 450 42.10 -35.60 -7.58
CA HIS A 450 42.91 -36.83 -7.57
C HIS A 450 42.71 -37.55 -6.25
N VAL A 451 42.07 -38.73 -6.30
CA VAL A 451 41.67 -39.45 -5.09
C VAL A 451 42.01 -40.94 -5.19
N ARG A 452 42.39 -41.55 -4.07
CA ARG A 452 42.59 -42.99 -3.96
C ARG A 452 41.36 -43.65 -3.33
N ARG A 453 40.94 -44.80 -3.86
CA ARG A 453 39.76 -45.54 -3.35
C ARG A 453 39.81 -45.84 -1.85
N ASN A 454 41.01 -46.06 -1.29
CA ASN A 454 41.20 -46.42 0.12
C ASN A 454 41.29 -45.20 1.06
N HIS A 455 41.36 -43.99 0.53
CA HIS A 455 41.58 -42.75 1.29
C HIS A 455 40.73 -41.60 0.74
N LEU A 456 39.50 -41.91 0.31
CA LEU A 456 38.59 -40.99 -0.37
C LEU A 456 38.41 -39.69 0.41
N VAL A 457 38.04 -39.78 1.69
CA VAL A 457 37.70 -38.59 2.47
C VAL A 457 38.91 -37.69 2.73
N SER A 458 40.06 -38.27 3.11
CA SER A 458 41.27 -37.49 3.40
C SER A 458 41.87 -36.86 2.15
N ASP A 459 41.88 -37.58 1.02
CA ASP A 459 42.39 -37.05 -0.24
C ASP A 459 41.47 -35.94 -0.75
N THR A 460 40.14 -36.13 -0.69
CA THR A 460 39.16 -35.10 -1.08
C THR A 460 39.31 -33.83 -0.23
N LEU A 461 39.47 -33.95 1.09
CA LEU A 461 39.65 -32.80 1.97
C LEU A 461 40.93 -32.02 1.61
N ARG A 462 42.04 -32.74 1.39
CA ARG A 462 43.30 -32.12 1.00
C ARG A 462 43.17 -31.36 -0.31
N GLU A 463 42.63 -31.99 -1.36
CA GLU A 463 42.48 -31.35 -2.68
C GLU A 463 41.56 -30.12 -2.60
N LEU A 464 40.40 -30.22 -1.92
CA LEU A 464 39.45 -29.10 -1.83
C LEU A 464 39.99 -27.91 -1.04
N THR A 465 40.87 -28.11 -0.05
CA THR A 465 41.51 -26.98 0.66
C THR A 465 42.48 -26.18 -0.21
N MET A 466 42.93 -26.74 -1.35
CA MET A 466 43.85 -26.06 -2.25
C MET A 466 43.13 -25.16 -3.28
N TYR A 467 41.82 -25.33 -3.44
CA TYR A 467 41.02 -24.60 -4.42
C TYR A 467 40.36 -23.35 -3.85
N THR A 468 40.17 -22.34 -4.70
CA THR A 468 39.43 -21.12 -4.33
C THR A 468 37.94 -21.28 -4.61
N ASP A 469 37.10 -20.42 -4.02
CA ASP A 469 35.64 -20.42 -4.25
C ASP A 469 35.25 -20.31 -5.73
N VAL A 470 36.09 -19.69 -6.57
CA VAL A 470 35.85 -19.58 -8.02
C VAL A 470 36.15 -20.90 -8.72
N ASP A 471 37.14 -21.66 -8.24
CA ASP A 471 37.49 -22.96 -8.78
C ASP A 471 36.44 -24.02 -8.42
N LEU A 472 35.81 -23.91 -7.25
CA LEU A 472 34.72 -24.81 -6.82
C LEU A 472 33.46 -24.72 -7.69
N LYS A 473 33.33 -23.67 -8.51
CA LYS A 473 32.23 -23.51 -9.47
C LYS A 473 32.51 -24.15 -10.83
N LYS A 474 33.73 -24.63 -11.08
CA LYS A 474 34.09 -25.28 -12.35
C LYS A 474 33.50 -26.70 -12.40
N PRO A 475 33.29 -27.26 -13.60
CA PRO A 475 32.82 -28.63 -13.73
C PRO A 475 33.82 -29.58 -13.05
N LEU A 476 33.29 -30.46 -12.19
CA LEU A 476 34.07 -31.45 -11.47
C LEU A 476 34.52 -32.58 -12.40
N LYS A 477 35.79 -32.98 -12.27
CA LYS A 477 36.35 -34.15 -12.91
C LYS A 477 37.11 -34.97 -11.87
N VAL A 478 36.69 -36.21 -11.67
CA VAL A 478 37.32 -37.09 -10.68
C VAL A 478 38.26 -38.07 -11.37
N ILE A 479 39.47 -38.23 -10.81
CA ILE A 479 40.47 -39.17 -11.29
C ILE A 479 40.86 -40.08 -10.13
N PHE A 480 40.61 -41.38 -10.30
CA PHE A 480 41.12 -42.40 -9.38
C PHE A 480 42.57 -42.75 -9.73
N ASP A 481 43.47 -42.56 -8.78
CA ASP A 481 44.89 -42.81 -9.00
C ASP A 481 45.13 -44.29 -9.36
N GLY A 482 45.76 -44.51 -10.52
CA GLY A 482 46.07 -45.85 -11.04
C GLY A 482 45.00 -46.47 -11.94
N GLU A 483 43.93 -45.73 -12.27
CA GLU A 483 42.87 -46.19 -13.17
C GLU A 483 42.82 -45.36 -14.46
N GLU A 484 42.87 -46.03 -15.63
CA GLU A 484 42.64 -45.37 -16.93
C GLU A 484 41.14 -45.26 -17.20
N ALA A 485 40.45 -44.41 -16.44
CA ALA A 485 39.05 -44.10 -16.67
C ALA A 485 38.91 -42.73 -17.32
N VAL A 486 38.21 -42.66 -18.46
CA VAL A 486 37.80 -41.39 -19.07
C VAL A 486 36.49 -40.97 -18.42
N ASP A 487 36.53 -39.94 -17.59
CA ASP A 487 35.33 -39.44 -16.91
C ASP A 487 34.36 -38.83 -17.93
N ALA A 488 33.31 -39.59 -18.24
CA ALA A 488 32.11 -39.15 -18.97
C ALA A 488 30.90 -39.00 -18.01
N GLY A 489 31.14 -38.73 -16.72
CA GLY A 489 30.13 -38.55 -15.67
C GLY A 489 29.88 -39.78 -14.80
N GLY A 490 30.27 -40.97 -15.26
CA GLY A 490 30.14 -42.22 -14.48
C GLY A 490 31.07 -42.27 -13.26
N VAL A 491 32.31 -41.81 -13.42
CA VAL A 491 33.33 -41.81 -12.36
C VAL A 491 32.95 -40.79 -11.28
N THR A 492 32.49 -39.60 -11.68
CA THR A 492 32.01 -38.57 -10.75
C THR A 492 30.79 -39.05 -9.94
N LYS A 493 29.83 -39.76 -10.56
CA LYS A 493 28.69 -40.36 -9.84
C LYS A 493 29.15 -41.42 -8.83
N GLU A 494 30.06 -42.29 -9.22
CA GLU A 494 30.63 -43.31 -8.34
C GLU A 494 31.35 -42.67 -7.14
N PHE A 495 32.15 -41.64 -7.39
CA PHE A 495 32.83 -40.87 -6.36
C PHE A 495 31.86 -40.32 -5.30
N PHE A 496 30.78 -39.63 -5.70
CA PHE A 496 29.80 -39.11 -4.75
C PHE A 496 29.13 -40.23 -3.94
N LEU A 497 28.78 -41.35 -4.57
CA LEU A 497 28.15 -42.48 -3.87
C LEU A 497 29.08 -43.10 -2.82
N LEU A 498 30.36 -43.29 -3.14
CA LEU A 498 31.34 -43.85 -2.22
C LEU A 498 31.65 -42.86 -1.08
N LEU A 499 31.87 -41.60 -1.42
CA LEU A 499 32.22 -40.55 -0.46
C LEU A 499 31.09 -40.28 0.53
N LEU A 500 29.84 -40.15 0.06
CA LEU A 500 28.69 -39.96 0.95
C LEU A 500 28.45 -41.19 1.82
N LYS A 501 28.63 -42.41 1.28
CA LYS A 501 28.50 -43.63 2.07
C LYS A 501 29.51 -43.69 3.21
N GLU A 502 30.76 -43.29 2.96
CA GLU A 502 31.81 -43.25 3.97
C GLU A 502 31.54 -42.15 5.01
N LEU A 503 31.18 -40.94 4.59
CA LEU A 503 30.88 -39.81 5.48
C LEU A 503 29.63 -40.01 6.36
N MET A 504 28.67 -40.79 5.87
CA MET A 504 27.43 -41.12 6.60
C MET A 504 27.59 -42.37 7.46
N ASP A 505 28.76 -43.01 7.48
CA ASP A 505 29.02 -44.16 8.32
C ASP A 505 29.02 -43.73 9.81
N PRO A 506 28.26 -44.43 10.68
CA PRO A 506 28.22 -44.16 12.12
C PRO A 506 29.60 -44.12 12.79
N VAL A 507 30.63 -44.74 12.20
CA VAL A 507 32.02 -44.72 12.67
C VAL A 507 32.57 -43.28 12.78
N TYR A 508 32.16 -42.37 11.89
CA TYR A 508 32.59 -40.96 11.96
C TYR A 508 31.78 -40.15 12.97
N GLY A 509 30.64 -40.65 13.45
CA GLY A 509 29.82 -39.99 14.48
C GLY A 509 29.23 -38.63 14.09
N MET A 510 29.27 -38.25 12.82
CA MET A 510 28.77 -36.95 12.33
C MET A 510 27.24 -36.87 12.31
N PHE A 511 26.57 -38.00 12.05
CA PHE A 511 25.12 -38.09 11.94
C PHE A 511 24.54 -39.20 12.82
N THR A 512 23.37 -38.93 13.38
CA THR A 512 22.53 -39.91 14.08
C THR A 512 21.40 -40.36 13.17
N HIS A 513 21.25 -41.67 12.99
CA HIS A 513 20.17 -42.25 12.21
C HIS A 513 18.94 -42.53 13.07
N TYR A 514 17.81 -41.89 12.74
CA TYR A 514 16.53 -42.14 13.38
C TYR A 514 15.78 -43.23 12.62
N LYS A 515 15.68 -44.42 13.22
CA LYS A 515 15.05 -45.60 12.60
C LYS A 515 13.56 -45.41 12.33
N ASP A 516 12.88 -44.54 13.08
CA ASP A 516 11.43 -44.32 12.93
C ASP A 516 11.08 -43.51 11.69
N SER A 517 11.96 -42.59 11.27
CA SER A 517 11.77 -41.73 10.09
C SER A 517 12.68 -42.08 8.92
N ASN A 518 13.68 -42.95 9.13
CA ASN A 518 14.80 -43.21 8.21
C ASN A 518 15.53 -41.92 7.79
N LEU A 519 15.56 -40.92 8.66
CA LEU A 519 16.26 -39.66 8.45
C LEU A 519 17.56 -39.62 9.26
N LEU A 520 18.49 -38.83 8.75
CA LEU A 520 19.76 -38.52 9.41
C LEU A 520 19.70 -37.09 9.95
N TRP A 521 20.27 -36.90 11.12
CA TRP A 521 20.41 -35.60 11.75
C TRP A 521 21.83 -35.42 12.26
N PHE A 522 22.28 -34.17 12.41
CA PHE A 522 23.58 -33.86 12.98
C PHE A 522 23.66 -34.37 14.42
N SER A 523 24.75 -35.07 14.76
CA SER A 523 24.96 -35.63 16.09
C SER A 523 25.35 -34.56 17.11
N ASP A 524 24.70 -34.57 18.28
CA ASP A 524 25.03 -33.67 19.40
C ASP A 524 26.39 -33.99 20.05
N THR A 525 26.90 -35.22 19.84
CA THR A 525 28.17 -35.71 20.40
C THR A 525 29.16 -36.04 19.29
N CYS A 526 29.56 -35.01 18.53
CA CYS A 526 30.55 -35.16 17.46
C CYS A 526 31.97 -34.79 17.95
N PHE A 527 32.94 -35.66 17.67
CA PHE A 527 34.37 -35.43 17.96
C PHE A 527 35.17 -34.99 16.72
N VAL A 528 34.49 -34.79 15.59
CA VAL A 528 35.10 -34.44 14.30
C VAL A 528 35.30 -32.93 14.21
N GLU A 529 36.40 -32.51 13.59
CA GLU A 529 36.72 -31.10 13.36
C GLU A 529 35.69 -30.39 12.47
N GLN A 530 35.51 -29.08 12.66
CA GLN A 530 34.55 -28.25 11.91
C GLN A 530 34.74 -28.31 10.38
N ASN A 531 35.97 -28.56 9.93
CA ASN A 531 36.33 -28.69 8.51
C ASN A 531 35.56 -29.82 7.79
N TRP A 532 35.14 -30.86 8.52
CA TRP A 532 34.42 -31.99 7.93
C TRP A 532 32.96 -31.65 7.62
N PHE A 533 32.31 -30.85 8.46
CA PHE A 533 30.98 -30.34 8.15
C PHE A 533 31.01 -29.36 6.98
N HIS A 534 32.07 -28.54 6.90
CA HIS A 534 32.30 -27.68 5.74
C HIS A 534 32.50 -28.50 4.47
N LEU A 535 33.30 -29.58 4.52
CA LEU A 535 33.51 -30.52 3.43
C LEU A 535 32.19 -31.11 2.92
N ILE A 536 31.31 -31.57 3.82
CA ILE A 536 29.98 -32.08 3.43
C ILE A 536 29.16 -30.99 2.73
N GLY A 537 29.21 -29.75 3.23
CA GLY A 537 28.57 -28.61 2.57
C GLY A 537 29.09 -28.39 1.15
N VAL A 538 30.42 -28.44 0.95
CA VAL A 538 31.05 -28.31 -0.38
C VAL A 538 30.66 -29.48 -1.29
N ILE A 539 30.67 -30.71 -0.80
CA ILE A 539 30.28 -31.91 -1.57
C ILE A 539 28.81 -31.81 -2.01
N CYS A 540 27.91 -31.44 -1.09
CA CYS A 540 26.51 -31.22 -1.42
C CYS A 540 26.35 -30.11 -2.47
N GLY A 541 27.16 -29.05 -2.40
CA GLY A 541 27.20 -27.98 -3.40
C GLY A 541 27.72 -28.43 -4.76
N LEU A 542 28.75 -29.28 -4.81
CA LEU A 542 29.30 -29.83 -6.06
C LEU A 542 28.40 -30.87 -6.72
N ALA A 543 27.48 -31.47 -5.95
CA ALA A 543 26.51 -32.44 -6.45
C ALA A 543 25.26 -31.77 -7.06
N ILE A 544 25.01 -30.50 -6.73
CA ILE A 544 23.97 -29.64 -7.32
C ILE A 544 24.52 -29.02 -8.59
#